data_AF-A0A937N550-F1
#
_entry.id   AF-A0A937N550-F1
#
_cell.length_a   1.000
_cell.length_b   1.000
_cell.length_c   1.000
_cell.angle_alpha   90.00
_cell.angle_beta   90.00
_cell.angle_gamma   90.00
#
_symmetry.space_group_name_H-M   'P 1'
#
loop_
_entity.id
_entity.type
_entity.pdbx_description
1 polymer ?
#
loop_
_entity_poly.entity_id
_entity_poly.type
_entity_poly.pdbx_seq_one_letter_code
_entity_poly.pdbx_strand_id
1 'polypeptide(L)'
;MSASMTSKERMLCALNGEKPDRMPISLHQWQPYHLEKYLGGGDALEAFRRFGMDAQIQYFESMGQFWLIEADFAKFSTSEWRDEATIISDDPDDRIIHHEIHTPEGILTYKTAGDQKTTWITEYLIKRDE
;
A
#
# COMPACT_ATOMS: atom_id res chain seq x y z
N MET A 1 -15.69 37.67 -3.69
CA MET A 1 -14.83 36.49 -3.92
C MET A 1 -14.88 35.68 -2.64
N SER A 2 -15.26 34.39 -2.69
CA SER A 2 -15.12 33.54 -1.50
C SER A 2 -13.64 33.45 -1.13
N ALA A 3 -13.31 33.41 0.16
CA ALA A 3 -11.94 33.17 0.60
C ALA A 3 -11.42 31.85 -0.01
N SER A 4 -10.16 31.84 -0.45
CA SER A 4 -9.54 30.60 -0.94
C SER A 4 -9.36 29.64 0.24
N MET A 5 -9.91 28.44 0.12
CA MET A 5 -9.79 27.39 1.12
C MET A 5 -8.40 26.75 1.03
N THR A 6 -7.86 26.33 2.17
CA THR A 6 -6.71 25.41 2.20
C THR A 6 -7.12 24.03 1.67
N SER A 7 -6.12 23.19 1.35
CA SER A 7 -6.37 21.80 0.95
C SER A 7 -7.23 21.04 1.97
N LYS A 8 -6.96 21.22 3.27
CA LYS A 8 -7.70 20.53 4.34
C LYS A 8 -9.14 21.04 4.45
N GLU A 9 -9.33 22.36 4.47
CA GLU A 9 -10.66 22.97 4.55
C GLU A 9 -11.53 22.55 3.36
N ARG A 10 -10.96 22.57 2.14
CA ARG A 10 -11.65 22.15 0.93
C ARG A 10 -12.11 20.69 1.00
N MET A 11 -11.24 19.80 1.46
CA MET A 11 -11.57 18.38 1.60
C MET A 11 -12.68 18.15 2.64
N LEU A 12 -12.58 18.79 3.81
CA LEU A 12 -13.58 18.66 4.87
C LEU A 12 -14.94 19.26 4.46
N CYS A 13 -14.93 20.40 3.77
CA CYS A 13 -16.13 21.03 3.22
C CYS A 13 -16.87 20.07 2.26
N ALA A 14 -16.13 19.45 1.34
CA ALA A 14 -16.71 18.46 0.41
C ALA A 14 -17.22 17.20 1.14
N LEU A 15 -16.49 16.67 2.12
CA LEU A 15 -16.90 15.51 2.91
C LEU A 15 -18.16 15.78 3.75
N ASN A 16 -18.38 17.03 4.16
CA ASN A 16 -19.59 17.47 4.86
C ASN A 16 -20.77 17.75 3.90
N GLY A 17 -20.62 17.56 2.59
CA GLY A 17 -21.66 17.83 1.60
C GLY A 17 -21.92 19.33 1.35
N GLU A 18 -20.98 20.19 1.74
CA GLU A 18 -21.05 21.63 1.52
C GLU A 18 -20.45 22.03 0.16
N LYS A 19 -20.45 23.32 -0.17
CA LYS A 19 -19.91 23.85 -1.43
C LYS A 19 -18.48 24.40 -1.24
N PRO A 20 -17.43 23.65 -1.65
CA PRO A 20 -16.06 24.14 -1.59
C PRO A 20 -15.80 25.26 -2.62
N ASP A 21 -14.68 25.97 -2.45
CA ASP A 21 -14.22 27.02 -3.37
C ASP A 21 -13.86 26.49 -4.78
N ARG A 22 -13.45 25.23 -4.89
CA ARG A 22 -13.36 24.42 -6.12
C ARG A 22 -13.54 22.94 -5.81
N MET A 23 -13.73 22.11 -6.85
CA MET A 23 -13.74 20.66 -6.69
C MET A 23 -12.40 20.18 -6.10
N PRO A 24 -12.38 19.46 -4.96
CA PRO A 24 -11.16 18.86 -4.43
C PRO A 24 -10.63 17.78 -5.38
N ILE A 25 -9.31 17.66 -5.49
CA ILE A 25 -8.65 16.64 -6.33
C ILE A 25 -7.61 15.93 -5.48
N SER A 26 -7.69 14.60 -5.40
CA SER A 26 -6.73 13.80 -4.65
C SER A 26 -6.42 12.48 -5.36
N LEU A 27 -5.46 11.74 -4.82
CA LEU A 27 -5.10 10.39 -5.26
C LEU A 27 -5.22 9.45 -4.08
N HIS A 28 -5.62 8.19 -4.32
CA HIS A 28 -5.70 7.17 -3.28
C HIS A 28 -4.38 7.07 -2.49
N GLN A 29 -3.25 7.01 -3.22
CA GLN A 29 -1.91 7.00 -2.64
C GLN A 29 -0.86 7.43 -3.68
N TRP A 30 0.26 7.97 -3.21
CA TRP A 30 1.48 8.13 -4.01
C TRP A 30 2.36 6.89 -3.86
N GLN A 31 2.74 6.27 -4.98
CA GLN A 31 3.64 5.12 -4.96
C GLN A 31 5.08 5.58 -4.69
N PRO A 32 5.82 4.94 -3.74
CA PRO A 32 7.21 5.31 -3.45
C PRO A 32 8.09 5.34 -4.70
N TYR A 33 7.97 4.33 -5.57
CA TYR A 33 8.69 4.30 -6.86
C TYR A 33 8.46 5.54 -7.73
N HIS A 34 7.22 6.06 -7.77
CA HIS A 34 6.90 7.23 -8.57
C HIS A 34 7.54 8.49 -7.99
N LEU A 35 7.49 8.64 -6.67
CA LEU A 35 8.12 9.75 -5.95
C LEU A 35 9.63 9.77 -6.22
N GLU A 36 10.31 8.64 -5.99
CA GLU A 36 11.75 8.50 -6.19
C GLU A 36 12.15 8.70 -7.66
N LYS A 37 11.56 7.92 -8.58
CA LYS A 37 12.02 7.87 -9.98
C LYS A 37 11.65 9.09 -10.81
N TYR A 38 10.48 9.69 -10.58
CA TYR A 38 9.95 10.74 -11.46
C TYR A 38 9.86 12.11 -10.80
N LEU A 39 9.78 12.18 -9.46
CA LEU A 39 9.69 13.45 -8.74
C LEU A 39 11.00 13.88 -8.09
N GLY A 40 12.02 13.01 -8.07
CA GLY A 40 13.32 13.26 -7.46
C GLY A 40 13.33 12.97 -5.95
N GLY A 41 12.49 12.03 -5.51
CA GLY A 41 12.26 11.73 -4.11
C GLY A 41 11.23 12.66 -3.46
N GLY A 42 11.20 12.62 -2.13
CA GLY A 42 10.29 13.41 -1.30
C GLY A 42 9.07 12.63 -0.85
N ASP A 43 8.26 13.26 -0.01
CA ASP A 43 7.08 12.62 0.57
C ASP A 43 5.77 12.92 -0.20
N ALA A 44 4.71 12.19 0.16
CA ALA A 44 3.41 12.35 -0.45
C ALA A 44 2.83 13.77 -0.29
N LEU A 45 3.07 14.45 0.83
CA LEU A 45 2.58 15.82 1.08
C LEU A 45 3.30 16.82 0.18
N GLU A 46 4.60 16.65 -0.02
CA GLU A 46 5.39 17.44 -0.97
C GLU A 46 4.88 17.25 -2.40
N ALA A 47 4.57 16.02 -2.81
CA ALA A 47 3.98 15.73 -4.11
C ALA A 47 2.61 16.41 -4.29
N PHE A 48 1.69 16.28 -3.32
CA PHE A 48 0.39 16.97 -3.37
C PHE A 48 0.56 18.49 -3.52
N ARG A 49 1.51 19.08 -2.77
CA ARG A 49 1.82 20.51 -2.84
C ARG A 49 2.36 20.91 -4.20
N ARG A 50 3.29 20.12 -4.77
CA ARG A 50 3.91 20.35 -6.08
C ARG A 50 2.87 20.42 -7.20
N PHE A 51 1.83 19.60 -7.13
CA PHE A 51 0.76 19.54 -8.14
C PHE A 51 -0.48 20.40 -7.81
N GLY A 52 -0.49 21.11 -6.68
CA GLY A 52 -1.63 21.94 -6.26
C GLY A 52 -2.88 21.12 -5.93
N MET A 53 -2.70 19.85 -5.58
CA MET A 53 -3.75 18.89 -5.26
C MET A 53 -4.10 18.95 -3.77
N ASP A 54 -5.27 18.41 -3.43
CA ASP A 54 -5.75 18.34 -2.06
C ASP A 54 -5.25 17.05 -1.40
N ALA A 55 -4.37 17.22 -0.41
CA ALA A 55 -3.69 16.10 0.22
C ALA A 55 -4.67 15.22 0.99
N GLN A 56 -4.62 13.92 0.70
CA GLN A 56 -5.08 12.87 1.59
C GLN A 56 -3.91 11.91 1.81
N ILE A 57 -3.63 11.58 3.07
CA ILE A 57 -2.59 10.61 3.40
C ILE A 57 -3.29 9.37 3.93
N GLN A 58 -3.19 8.28 3.19
CA GLN A 58 -3.75 7.02 3.61
C GLN A 58 -2.93 6.46 4.76
N TYR A 59 -3.60 6.21 5.87
CA TYR A 59 -3.06 5.41 6.95
C TYR A 59 -3.30 3.94 6.63
N PHE A 60 -2.22 3.15 6.63
CA PHE A 60 -2.32 1.71 6.50
C PHE A 60 -2.24 1.09 7.90
N GLU A 61 -3.30 0.40 8.29
CA GLU A 61 -3.22 -0.45 9.46
C GLU A 61 -2.18 -1.55 9.19
N SER A 62 -1.30 -1.75 10.16
CA SER A 62 -0.31 -2.80 10.08
C SER A 62 -1.04 -4.13 10.24
N MET A 63 -1.22 -4.89 9.16
CA MET A 63 -1.97 -6.16 9.14
C MET A 63 -1.30 -7.26 8.29
N GLY A 64 0.03 -7.40 8.36
CA GLY A 64 0.73 -8.46 7.61
C GLY A 64 0.59 -8.29 6.09
N GLN A 65 0.70 -7.05 5.62
CA GLN A 65 0.47 -6.69 4.22
C GLN A 65 1.55 -7.28 3.32
N PHE A 66 1.24 -8.40 2.65
CA PHE A 66 2.20 -9.15 1.86
C PHE A 66 2.82 -8.37 0.68
N TRP A 67 2.16 -7.30 0.23
CA TRP A 67 2.62 -6.49 -0.88
C TRP A 67 3.62 -5.39 -0.48
N LEU A 68 3.87 -5.19 0.81
CA LEU A 68 4.92 -4.29 1.27
C LEU A 68 6.30 -4.95 1.08
N ILE A 69 7.23 -4.20 0.51
CA ILE A 69 8.61 -4.69 0.27
C ILE A 69 9.28 -5.06 1.61
N GLU A 70 9.02 -4.32 2.67
CA GLU A 70 9.57 -4.57 4.02
C GLU A 70 8.57 -5.22 4.98
N ALA A 71 7.63 -6.02 4.46
CA ALA A 71 6.66 -6.72 5.30
C ALA A 71 7.35 -7.65 6.31
N ASP A 72 7.08 -7.43 7.60
CA ASP A 72 7.36 -8.41 8.64
C ASP A 72 6.14 -9.35 8.75
N PHE A 73 6.27 -10.52 8.14
CA PHE A 73 5.22 -11.56 8.11
C PHE A 73 4.97 -12.16 9.50
N ALA A 74 5.97 -12.15 10.38
CA ALA A 74 5.84 -12.67 11.73
C ALA A 74 5.10 -11.69 12.66
N LYS A 75 5.12 -10.39 12.36
CA LYS A 75 4.54 -9.32 13.21
C LYS A 75 3.08 -9.56 13.60
N PHE A 76 2.30 -10.20 12.74
CA PHE A 76 0.86 -10.46 12.95
C PHE A 76 0.52 -11.94 13.14
N SER A 77 1.54 -12.76 13.38
CA SER A 77 1.36 -14.18 13.67
C SER A 77 0.91 -14.41 15.12
N THR A 78 0.13 -15.48 15.33
CA THR A 78 -0.27 -16.03 16.64
C THR A 78 0.39 -17.40 16.84
N SER A 79 0.09 -18.11 17.94
CA SER A 79 0.62 -19.47 18.14
C SER A 79 0.11 -20.48 17.11
N GLU A 80 -1.12 -20.29 16.62
CA GLU A 80 -1.80 -21.22 15.72
C GLU A 80 -1.85 -20.75 14.27
N TRP A 81 -1.73 -19.44 14.03
CA TRP A 81 -1.67 -18.83 12.71
C TRP A 81 -0.32 -18.15 12.51
N ARG A 82 0.56 -18.73 11.70
CA ARG A 82 1.94 -18.21 11.48
C ARG A 82 2.26 -18.17 10.01
N ASP A 83 2.73 -17.03 9.52
CA ASP A 83 3.23 -16.88 8.15
C ASP A 83 4.76 -16.93 8.16
N GLU A 84 5.32 -17.99 7.57
CA GLU A 84 6.75 -18.18 7.38
C GLU A 84 7.12 -17.91 5.91
N ALA A 85 7.97 -16.91 5.70
CA ALA A 85 8.39 -16.48 4.37
C ALA A 85 9.84 -16.87 4.11
N THR A 86 10.07 -17.57 3.00
CA THR A 86 11.40 -17.87 2.47
C THR A 86 11.69 -16.96 1.28
N ILE A 87 12.68 -16.09 1.43
CA ILE A 87 13.17 -15.23 0.34
C ILE A 87 14.00 -16.09 -0.61
N ILE A 88 13.54 -16.22 -1.85
CA ILE A 88 14.21 -16.96 -2.93
C ILE A 88 15.09 -16.01 -3.75
N SER A 89 14.60 -14.79 -3.97
CA SER A 89 15.34 -13.69 -4.58
C SER A 89 15.01 -12.41 -3.84
N ASP A 90 16.04 -11.64 -3.47
CA ASP A 90 15.91 -10.32 -2.87
C ASP A 90 16.33 -9.21 -3.84
N ASP A 91 16.32 -9.50 -5.14
CA ASP A 91 16.54 -8.48 -6.19
C ASP A 91 15.36 -7.49 -6.21
N PRO A 92 15.58 -6.17 -6.09
CA PRO A 92 14.49 -5.20 -6.12
C PRO A 92 13.70 -5.17 -7.43
N ASP A 93 14.25 -5.65 -8.55
CA ASP A 93 13.56 -5.75 -9.85
C ASP A 93 12.99 -7.15 -10.14
N ASP A 94 13.33 -8.16 -9.33
CA ASP A 94 12.85 -9.54 -9.45
C ASP A 94 12.84 -10.25 -8.09
N ARG A 95 12.05 -9.70 -7.15
CA ARG A 95 11.92 -10.23 -5.79
C ARG A 95 11.03 -11.45 -5.82
N ILE A 96 11.44 -12.55 -5.19
CA ILE A 96 10.67 -13.80 -5.16
C ILE A 96 10.61 -14.31 -3.74
N ILE A 97 9.40 -14.59 -3.25
CA ILE A 97 9.15 -15.09 -1.89
C ILE A 97 8.17 -16.25 -1.96
N HIS A 98 8.50 -17.31 -1.22
CA HIS A 98 7.61 -18.44 -0.97
C HIS A 98 7.09 -18.36 0.45
N HIS A 99 5.79 -18.55 0.63
CA HIS A 99 5.13 -18.41 1.93
C HIS A 99 4.48 -19.73 2.34
N GLU A 100 4.65 -20.07 3.61
CA GLU A 100 3.97 -21.18 4.28
C GLU A 100 3.17 -20.61 5.46
N ILE A 101 1.85 -20.66 5.36
CA ILE A 101 0.95 -20.26 6.43
C ILE A 101 0.55 -21.51 7.21
N HIS A 102 1.07 -21.63 8.42
CA HIS A 102 0.63 -22.62 9.39
C HIS A 102 -0.74 -22.23 9.94
N THR A 103 -1.68 -23.16 9.86
CA THR A 103 -3.04 -23.04 10.41
C THR A 103 -3.36 -24.24 11.30
N PRO A 104 -4.42 -24.19 12.13
CA PRO A 104 -4.86 -25.35 12.91
C PRO A 104 -5.17 -26.60 12.07
N GLU A 105 -5.61 -26.42 10.82
CA GLU A 105 -6.12 -27.52 9.97
C GLU A 105 -5.11 -27.96 8.90
N GLY A 106 -3.94 -27.35 8.85
CA GLY A 106 -2.90 -27.69 7.88
C GLY A 106 -2.09 -26.48 7.44
N ILE A 107 -1.27 -26.69 6.42
CA ILE A 107 -0.39 -25.65 5.87
C ILE A 107 -0.98 -25.17 4.54
N LEU A 108 -1.16 -23.87 4.42
CA LEU A 108 -1.44 -23.22 3.14
C LEU A 108 -0.15 -22.66 2.57
N THR A 109 -0.01 -22.71 1.24
CA THR A 109 1.19 -22.19 0.57
C THR A 109 0.81 -21.22 -0.52
N TYR A 110 1.57 -20.15 -0.67
CA TYR A 110 1.43 -19.22 -1.78
C TYR A 110 2.80 -18.63 -2.15
N LYS A 111 2.88 -18.05 -3.34
CA LYS A 111 4.12 -17.44 -3.82
C LYS A 111 3.85 -16.05 -4.35
N THR A 112 4.79 -15.16 -4.10
CA THR A 112 4.76 -13.80 -4.61
C THR A 112 6.01 -13.51 -5.40
N ALA A 113 5.85 -12.70 -6.44
CA ALA A 113 6.96 -11.99 -7.06
C ALA A 113 6.70 -10.48 -7.00
N GLY A 114 7.74 -9.68 -7.13
CA GLY A 114 7.62 -8.23 -7.10
C GLY A 114 8.76 -7.54 -7.81
N ASP A 115 8.51 -6.31 -8.20
CA ASP A 115 9.52 -5.38 -8.66
C ASP A 115 9.44 -4.10 -7.81
N GLN A 116 10.25 -3.10 -8.15
CA GLN A 116 10.25 -1.81 -7.45
C GLN A 116 8.89 -1.10 -7.50
N LYS A 117 7.97 -1.50 -8.38
CA LYS A 117 6.66 -0.86 -8.57
C LYS A 117 5.56 -1.55 -7.77
N THR A 118 5.56 -2.88 -7.73
CA THR A 118 4.46 -3.65 -7.17
C THR A 118 4.82 -5.10 -6.85
N THR A 119 3.93 -5.78 -6.12
CA THR A 119 4.00 -7.20 -5.76
C THR A 119 2.76 -7.91 -6.31
N TRP A 120 2.92 -9.11 -6.85
CA TRP A 120 1.85 -9.95 -7.37
C TRP A 120 1.98 -11.40 -6.92
N ILE A 121 0.86 -12.13 -6.97
CA ILE A 121 0.81 -13.56 -6.66
C ILE A 121 1.23 -14.36 -7.89
N THR A 122 2.18 -15.28 -7.72
CA THR A 122 2.62 -16.23 -8.75
C THR A 122 2.09 -17.65 -8.51
N GLU A 123 1.69 -17.94 -7.27
CA GLU A 123 0.98 -19.16 -6.91
C GLU A 123 -0.09 -18.85 -5.87
N TYR A 124 -1.37 -19.11 -6.20
CA TYR A 124 -2.50 -18.79 -5.33
C TYR A 124 -2.52 -19.61 -4.04
N LEU A 125 -2.94 -18.99 -2.94
CA LEU A 125 -3.10 -19.67 -1.64
C LEU A 125 -4.11 -20.83 -1.71
N ILE A 126 -5.27 -20.55 -2.30
CA ILE A 126 -6.34 -21.52 -2.50
C ILE A 126 -6.08 -22.25 -3.82
N LYS A 127 -5.88 -23.57 -3.74
CA LYS A 127 -5.54 -24.39 -4.91
C LYS A 127 -6.76 -24.95 -5.63
N ARG A 128 -7.90 -25.03 -4.93
CA ARG A 128 -9.15 -25.62 -5.39
C ARG A 128 -10.33 -24.94 -4.71
N ASP A 129 -11.44 -24.86 -5.43
CA ASP A 129 -12.64 -24.12 -5.01
C ASP A 129 -13.70 -25.00 -4.29
N GLU A 130 -13.35 -26.25 -3.97
CA GLU A 130 -14.25 -27.31 -3.48
C GLU A 130 -14.88 -27.02 -2.10
#